data_AF-A0A9D8LS43-F1
#
_entry.id   AF-A0A9D8LS43-F1
#
_cell.length_a   1.000
_cell.length_b   1.000
_cell.length_c   1.000
_cell.angle_alpha   90.00
_cell.angle_beta   90.00
_cell.angle_gamma   90.00
#
_symmetry.space_group_name_H-M   'P 1'
#
loop_
_entity.id
_entity.type
_entity.pdbx_description
1 polymer ?
#
loop_
_entity_poly.entity_id
_entity_poly.type
_entity_poly.pdbx_seq_one_letter_code
_entity_poly.pdbx_strand_id
1 'polypeptide(L)'
;MNQAVRGVSIADGRMTIDGVAGAFIQAVGRPLALEADGLALVRGHVWREGVRHEANRIEGRARPREASLHRAGHPGEAHDIALTIRPFPTEGAQAPLLRLGLAGDAQEAGFDQNYRADLFLPQPLFAELGRDLVEKAPLHLSLSAATDLWLREAEPEALPGRPLAFHLGLEAASGRSASGHGRVEAIEWGRAATASPAQQAQADAAAEADPEEEPEDPVSEQLRRINWSLKQVLIVLAFLMLIIALK
;
A
#
# COMPACT_ATOMS: atom_id res chain seq x y z
N MET A 1 19.03 0.97 26.48
CA MET A 1 19.45 2.22 25.80
C MET A 1 18.23 3.14 25.75
N ASN A 2 18.23 4.23 26.51
CA ASN A 2 17.16 5.23 26.44
C ASN A 2 17.25 5.92 25.07
N GLN A 3 16.28 5.69 24.17
CA GLN A 3 16.15 6.57 23.02
C GLN A 3 15.76 7.95 23.56
N ALA A 4 16.63 8.94 23.39
CA ALA A 4 16.27 10.32 23.62
C ALA A 4 15.05 10.64 22.75
N VAL A 5 14.03 11.25 23.36
CA VAL A 5 12.88 11.81 22.63
C VAL A 5 13.45 12.73 21.56
N ARG A 6 13.19 12.42 20.29
CA ARG A 6 13.67 13.25 19.17
C ARG A 6 12.85 14.53 19.14
N GLY A 7 13.51 15.68 19.05
CA GLY A 7 12.82 16.93 18.76
C GLY A 7 12.22 16.86 17.37
N VAL A 8 10.96 17.25 17.26
CA VAL A 8 10.22 17.32 16.00
C VAL A 8 9.65 18.73 15.88
N SER A 9 9.90 19.37 14.75
CA SER A 9 9.31 20.66 14.42
C SER A 9 8.46 20.51 13.17
N ILE A 10 7.21 20.99 13.25
CA ILE A 10 6.29 21.02 12.12
C ILE A 10 5.89 22.48 11.91
N ALA A 11 6.27 23.03 10.76
CA ALA A 11 5.94 24.39 10.35
C ALA A 11 5.69 24.43 8.84
N ASP A 12 4.68 25.17 8.40
CA ASP A 12 4.35 25.38 6.98
C ASP A 12 4.23 24.09 6.15
N GLY A 13 3.64 23.04 6.72
CA GLY A 13 3.47 21.74 6.04
C GLY A 13 4.75 20.93 5.88
N ARG A 14 5.83 21.34 6.56
CA ARG A 14 7.15 20.71 6.55
C ARG A 14 7.51 20.21 7.95
N MET A 15 8.00 18.99 8.03
CA MET A 15 8.44 18.35 9.28
C MET A 15 9.96 18.16 9.25
N THR A 16 10.65 18.64 10.28
CA THR A 16 12.06 18.35 10.54
C THR A 16 12.20 17.57 11.83
N ILE A 17 13.20 16.69 11.87
CA ILE A 17 13.44 15.78 13.00
C ILE A 17 14.91 15.87 13.39
N ASP A 18 15.18 16.11 14.67
CA ASP A 18 16.54 16.19 15.19
C ASP A 18 17.31 14.89 14.91
N GLY A 19 18.53 15.04 14.38
CA GLY A 19 19.39 13.91 14.01
C GLY A 19 18.99 13.18 12.73
N VAL A 20 17.98 13.66 11.98
CA VAL A 20 17.60 13.13 10.67
C VAL A 20 17.91 14.18 9.60
N ALA A 21 18.66 13.79 8.57
CA ALA A 21 18.99 14.69 7.47
C ALA A 21 17.77 14.97 6.58
N GLY A 22 17.63 16.24 6.19
CA GLY A 22 16.56 16.73 5.33
C GLY A 22 15.23 16.93 6.06
N ALA A 23 14.25 17.47 5.34
CA ALA A 23 12.90 17.61 5.83
C ALA A 23 11.94 16.63 5.14
N PHE A 24 10.74 16.57 5.70
CA PHE A 24 9.62 15.86 5.12
C PHE A 24 8.52 16.84 4.77
N ILE A 25 7.80 16.59 3.68
CA ILE A 25 6.64 17.38 3.22
C ILE A 25 5.42 16.47 3.14
N GLN A 26 4.22 17.04 3.32
CA GLN A 26 2.99 16.25 3.17
C GLN A 26 2.80 15.79 1.71
N ALA A 27 2.33 14.55 1.54
CA ALA A 27 2.09 13.90 0.26
C ALA A 27 0.81 14.39 -0.46
N VAL A 28 0.56 15.70 -0.44
CA VAL A 28 -0.67 16.29 -0.98
C VAL A 28 -0.78 15.99 -2.48
N GLY A 29 -1.92 15.44 -2.90
CA GLY A 29 -2.17 15.07 -4.30
C GLY A 29 -1.41 13.83 -4.79
N ARG A 30 -0.79 13.06 -3.89
CA ARG A 30 -0.15 11.77 -4.18
C ARG A 30 -0.92 10.66 -3.44
N PRO A 31 -1.82 9.93 -4.11
CA PRO A 31 -2.58 8.89 -3.46
C PRO A 31 -1.66 7.71 -3.12
N LEU A 32 -1.88 7.13 -1.93
CA LEU A 32 -1.32 5.83 -1.57
C LEU A 32 -2.24 4.75 -2.10
N ALA A 33 -1.71 3.83 -2.90
CA ALA A 33 -2.42 2.63 -3.31
C ALA A 33 -2.06 1.46 -2.39
N LEU A 34 -3.06 0.70 -1.94
CA LEU A 34 -2.88 -0.55 -1.19
C LEU A 34 -3.55 -1.69 -1.93
N GLU A 35 -2.92 -2.86 -1.88
CA GLU A 35 -3.48 -4.14 -2.28
C GLU A 35 -3.59 -5.03 -1.04
N ALA A 36 -4.64 -5.85 -0.95
CA ALA A 36 -4.86 -6.74 0.17
C ALA A 36 -5.40 -8.09 -0.24
N ASP A 37 -4.89 -9.12 0.43
CA ASP A 37 -5.20 -10.53 0.19
C ASP A 37 -5.46 -11.24 1.52
N GLY A 38 -5.90 -12.50 1.43
CA GLY A 38 -6.16 -13.33 2.62
C GLY A 38 -7.31 -12.79 3.48
N LEU A 39 -8.28 -12.12 2.84
CA LEU A 39 -9.43 -11.52 3.51
C LEU A 39 -10.33 -12.60 4.13
N ALA A 40 -10.66 -12.43 5.40
CA ALA A 40 -11.52 -13.32 6.16
C ALA A 40 -12.55 -12.55 6.98
N LEU A 41 -13.82 -12.95 6.90
CA LEU A 41 -14.88 -12.40 7.74
C LEU A 41 -14.78 -12.96 9.16
N VAL A 42 -14.53 -12.10 10.12
CA VAL A 42 -14.50 -12.43 11.55
C VAL A 42 -15.74 -11.91 12.23
N ARG A 43 -16.59 -12.84 12.69
CA ARG A 43 -17.80 -12.52 13.45
C ARG A 43 -17.46 -12.22 14.90
N GLY A 44 -18.10 -11.21 15.46
CA GLY A 44 -17.82 -10.75 16.82
C GLY A 44 -19.01 -10.04 17.44
N HIS A 45 -18.92 -9.79 18.75
CA HIS A 45 -19.91 -8.98 19.46
C HIS A 45 -19.20 -8.02 20.41
N VAL A 46 -19.79 -6.85 20.58
CA VAL A 46 -19.33 -5.81 21.51
C VAL A 46 -20.50 -5.38 22.38
N TRP A 47 -20.23 -5.21 23.67
CA TRP A 47 -21.18 -4.61 24.59
C TRP A 47 -21.03 -3.09 24.52
N ARG A 48 -22.10 -2.38 24.19
CA ARG A 48 -22.16 -0.92 24.20
C ARG A 48 -23.42 -0.51 24.95
N GLU A 49 -23.29 0.35 25.95
CA GLU A 49 -24.42 0.81 26.77
C GLU A 49 -25.26 -0.34 27.38
N GLY A 50 -24.59 -1.45 27.74
CA GLY A 50 -25.26 -2.64 28.28
C GLY A 50 -26.04 -3.48 27.26
N VAL A 51 -26.04 -3.09 25.97
CA VAL A 51 -26.64 -3.84 24.87
C VAL A 51 -25.55 -4.55 24.06
N ARG A 52 -25.83 -5.78 23.64
CA ARG A 52 -24.93 -6.56 22.79
C ARG A 52 -25.15 -6.16 21.32
N HIS A 53 -24.11 -5.65 20.69
CA HIS A 53 -24.09 -5.31 19.26
C HIS A 53 -23.22 -6.29 18.49
N GLU A 54 -23.58 -6.57 17.24
CA GLU A 54 -22.68 -7.27 16.33
C GLU A 54 -21.44 -6.40 16.03
N ALA A 55 -20.28 -7.04 16.03
CA ALA A 55 -18.98 -6.43 15.82
C ALA A 55 -18.23 -7.16 14.70
N ASN A 56 -18.92 -7.42 13.60
CA ASN A 56 -18.34 -8.09 12.45
C ASN A 56 -17.24 -7.21 11.86
N ARG A 57 -16.14 -7.84 11.46
CA ARG A 57 -15.02 -7.18 10.79
C ARG A 57 -14.42 -8.12 9.77
N ILE A 58 -13.70 -7.58 8.81
CA ILE A 58 -12.91 -8.38 7.87
C ILE A 58 -11.45 -8.13 8.21
N GLU A 59 -10.66 -9.19 8.29
CA GLU A 59 -9.22 -9.13 8.53
C GLU A 59 -8.47 -9.64 7.31
N GLY A 60 -7.28 -9.12 7.06
CA GLY A 60 -6.41 -9.57 5.98
C GLY A 60 -5.02 -8.97 6.06
N ARG A 61 -4.24 -9.13 5.00
CA ARG A 61 -2.90 -8.54 4.87
C ARG A 61 -2.90 -7.58 3.69
N ALA A 62 -2.44 -6.36 3.93
CA ALA A 62 -2.29 -5.33 2.92
C ALA A 62 -0.81 -5.02 2.68
N ARG A 63 -0.50 -4.52 1.49
CA ARG A 63 0.80 -3.99 1.12
C ARG A 63 0.64 -2.75 0.25
N PRO A 64 1.54 -1.76 0.33
CA PRO A 64 1.58 -0.66 -0.62
C PRO A 64 1.82 -1.18 -2.05
N ARG A 65 1.11 -0.62 -3.01
CA ARG A 65 1.29 -0.91 -4.44
C ARG A 65 2.20 0.15 -5.05
N GLU A 66 3.30 -0.29 -5.67
CA GLU A 66 4.28 0.60 -6.37
C GLU A 66 4.83 1.74 -5.46
N ALA A 67 4.79 1.52 -4.15
CA ALA A 67 5.16 2.47 -3.12
C ALA A 67 5.76 1.70 -1.94
N SER A 68 6.37 2.41 -1.01
CA SER A 68 6.83 1.86 0.26
C SER A 68 6.29 2.69 1.42
N LEU A 69 6.07 2.05 2.57
CA LEU A 69 5.60 2.72 3.78
C LEU A 69 6.62 2.59 4.91
N HIS A 70 6.98 3.73 5.49
CA HIS A 70 8.02 3.86 6.49
C HIS A 70 7.54 4.66 7.70
N ARG A 71 8.45 4.83 8.67
CA ARG A 71 8.29 5.77 9.79
C ARG A 71 9.34 6.87 9.65
N ALA A 72 8.93 8.12 9.78
CA ALA A 72 9.86 9.23 9.70
C ALA A 72 10.95 9.11 10.79
N GLY A 73 12.21 9.25 10.38
CA GLY A 73 13.37 9.12 11.26
C GLY A 73 13.73 7.71 11.75
N HIS A 74 12.95 6.67 11.42
CA HIS A 74 13.23 5.31 11.86
C HIS A 74 13.60 4.42 10.67
N PRO A 75 14.50 3.44 10.86
CA PRO A 75 14.75 2.44 9.84
C PRO A 75 13.55 1.49 9.70
N GLY A 76 13.48 0.82 8.55
CA GLY A 76 12.52 -0.23 8.25
C GLY A 76 11.39 0.21 7.30
N GLU A 77 10.81 -0.79 6.65
CA GLU A 77 9.72 -0.68 5.68
C GLU A 77 8.59 -1.63 6.06
N ALA A 78 7.34 -1.22 5.81
CA ALA A 78 6.18 -2.08 5.94
C ALA A 78 6.13 -3.07 4.77
N HIS A 79 6.39 -4.35 5.06
CA HIS A 79 6.27 -5.43 4.08
C HIS A 79 4.86 -6.01 4.09
N ASP A 80 4.36 -6.37 5.27
CA ASP A 80 2.97 -6.76 5.51
C ASP A 80 2.32 -5.78 6.49
N ILE A 81 1.14 -5.28 6.12
CA ILE A 81 0.31 -4.39 6.95
C ILE A 81 -0.92 -5.18 7.38
N ALA A 82 -1.12 -5.35 8.69
CA ALA A 82 -2.33 -5.98 9.20
C ALA A 82 -3.55 -5.10 8.87
N LEU A 83 -4.42 -5.58 7.99
CA LEU A 83 -5.62 -4.87 7.57
C LEU A 83 -6.83 -5.32 8.40
N THR A 84 -7.55 -4.35 8.94
CA THR A 84 -8.87 -4.57 9.53
C THR A 84 -9.90 -3.66 8.89
N ILE A 85 -10.93 -4.24 8.27
CA ILE A 85 -12.04 -3.52 7.67
C ILE A 85 -13.24 -3.59 8.60
N ARG A 86 -13.85 -2.44 8.89
CA ARG A 86 -15.01 -2.32 9.79
C ARG A 86 -16.08 -1.44 9.16
N PRO A 87 -17.36 -1.67 9.46
CA PRO A 87 -18.36 -0.67 9.18
C PRO A 87 -18.18 0.55 10.10
N PHE A 88 -18.66 1.72 9.67
CA PHE A 88 -18.76 2.88 10.56
C PHE A 88 -19.64 2.59 11.79
N PRO A 89 -19.30 3.12 12.98
CA PRO A 89 -19.99 2.81 14.23
C PRO A 89 -21.38 3.44 14.37
N THR A 90 -21.72 4.42 13.54
CA THR A 90 -23.02 5.11 13.48
C THR A 90 -23.54 5.13 12.06
N GLU A 91 -24.86 4.95 11.90
CA GLU A 91 -25.52 5.09 10.61
C GLU A 91 -25.53 6.56 10.18
N GLY A 92 -24.97 6.80 9.00
CA GLY A 92 -24.78 8.11 8.40
C GLY A 92 -23.71 7.92 7.34
N ALA A 93 -23.98 8.32 6.10
CA ALA A 93 -23.03 8.13 5.01
C ALA A 93 -21.74 8.91 5.31
N GLN A 94 -20.72 8.21 5.81
CA GLN A 94 -19.37 8.72 5.93
C GLN A 94 -18.57 8.14 4.78
N ALA A 95 -17.86 8.99 4.03
CA ALA A 95 -16.98 8.53 2.97
C ALA A 95 -15.95 7.53 3.55
N PRO A 96 -15.54 6.49 2.80
CA PRO A 96 -14.64 5.49 3.36
C PRO A 96 -13.31 6.11 3.80
N LEU A 97 -12.82 5.65 4.96
CA LEU A 97 -11.68 6.22 5.67
C LEU A 97 -10.62 5.15 5.90
N LEU A 98 -9.38 5.45 5.56
CA LEU A 98 -8.21 4.67 5.88
C LEU A 98 -7.47 5.31 7.06
N ARG A 99 -7.09 4.51 8.04
CA ARG A 99 -6.15 4.90 9.10
C ARG A 99 -4.95 3.97 9.09
N LEU A 100 -3.76 4.52 9.06
CA LEU A 100 -2.49 3.81 9.09
C LEU A 100 -1.77 4.10 10.39
N GLY A 101 -1.12 3.10 10.97
CA GLY A 101 -0.37 3.29 12.20
C GLY A 101 0.41 2.04 12.58
N LEU A 102 0.72 1.94 13.87
CA LEU A 102 1.39 0.79 14.46
C LEU A 102 0.43 0.06 15.41
N ALA A 103 0.54 -1.26 15.50
CA ALA A 103 -0.23 -2.07 16.43
C ALA A 103 0.38 -2.01 17.85
N GLY A 104 -0.47 -1.71 18.84
CA GLY A 104 -0.11 -1.68 20.26
C GLY A 104 0.69 -0.45 20.69
N ASP A 105 0.98 -0.37 22.00
CA ASP A 105 1.96 0.57 22.57
C ASP A 105 3.39 0.07 22.35
N ALA A 106 3.67 -0.50 21.17
CA ALA A 106 4.92 -1.16 20.83
C ALA A 106 6.06 -0.14 20.69
N GLN A 107 6.48 0.38 21.83
CA GLN A 107 7.74 1.08 22.06
C GLN A 107 8.83 0.07 22.47
N GLU A 108 8.50 -1.19 22.75
CA GLU A 108 9.44 -2.16 23.31
C GLU A 108 9.33 -3.53 22.63
N ALA A 109 10.48 -4.01 22.15
CA ALA A 109 10.79 -5.35 21.63
C ALA A 109 10.44 -5.66 20.15
N GLY A 110 11.50 -5.75 19.34
CA GLY A 110 11.49 -6.39 18.02
C GLY A 110 11.38 -5.41 16.86
N PHE A 111 12.42 -5.32 16.04
CA PHE A 111 12.49 -4.48 14.85
C PHE A 111 11.65 -4.99 13.68
N ASP A 112 10.45 -5.50 13.92
CA ASP A 112 9.57 -6.01 12.87
C ASP A 112 8.12 -5.52 12.98
N GLN A 113 7.71 -4.81 11.93
CA GLN A 113 6.53 -5.15 11.11
C GLN A 113 5.11 -4.98 11.68
N ASN A 114 4.90 -4.35 12.82
CA ASN A 114 3.54 -4.14 13.35
C ASN A 114 2.77 -2.97 12.68
N TYR A 115 2.89 -2.79 11.37
CA TYR A 115 2.04 -1.82 10.68
C TYR A 115 0.59 -2.29 10.66
N ARG A 116 -0.33 -1.35 10.86
CA ARG A 116 -1.77 -1.60 10.86
C ARG A 116 -2.47 -0.64 9.93
N ALA A 117 -3.42 -1.17 9.17
CA ALA A 117 -4.42 -0.42 8.42
C ALA A 117 -5.81 -0.71 8.98
N ASP A 118 -6.53 0.32 9.39
CA ASP A 118 -7.96 0.25 9.67
C ASP A 118 -8.72 0.93 8.53
N LEU A 119 -9.58 0.18 7.86
CA LEU A 119 -10.45 0.68 6.79
C LEU A 119 -11.89 0.73 7.30
N PHE A 120 -12.46 1.92 7.35
CA PHE A 120 -13.86 2.14 7.74
C PHE A 120 -14.70 2.35 6.49
N LEU A 121 -15.70 1.49 6.30
CA LEU A 121 -16.58 1.51 5.14
C LEU A 121 -18.01 1.90 5.53
N PRO A 122 -18.76 2.56 4.63
CA PRO A 122 -20.22 2.61 4.72
C PRO A 122 -20.83 1.22 4.88
N GLN A 123 -21.89 1.11 5.68
CA GLN A 123 -22.56 -0.18 5.94
C GLN A 123 -22.94 -0.95 4.66
N PRO A 124 -23.50 -0.32 3.60
CA PRO A 124 -23.84 -1.05 2.38
C PRO A 124 -22.63 -1.69 1.70
N LEU A 125 -21.50 -0.96 1.66
CA LEU A 125 -20.27 -1.41 1.03
C LEU A 125 -19.60 -2.53 1.84
N PHE A 126 -19.59 -2.41 3.17
CA PHE A 126 -19.11 -3.46 4.06
C PHE A 126 -19.93 -4.76 3.91
N ALA A 127 -21.27 -4.64 3.84
CA ALA A 127 -22.17 -5.77 3.66
C ALA A 127 -21.97 -6.46 2.29
N GLU A 128 -21.72 -5.67 1.23
CA GLU A 128 -21.44 -6.19 -0.10
C GLU A 128 -20.13 -7.00 -0.14
N LEU A 129 -19.03 -6.42 0.36
CA LEU A 129 -17.76 -7.11 0.48
C LEU A 129 -17.88 -8.38 1.33
N GLY A 130 -18.61 -8.31 2.46
CA GLY A 130 -18.85 -9.46 3.32
C GLY A 130 -19.59 -10.60 2.62
N ARG A 131 -20.57 -10.30 1.77
CA ARG A 131 -21.30 -11.29 0.96
C ARG A 131 -20.38 -11.93 -0.08
N ASP A 132 -19.64 -11.11 -0.82
CA ASP A 132 -18.71 -11.58 -1.84
C ASP A 132 -17.60 -12.45 -1.24
N LEU A 133 -17.14 -12.17 -0.03
CA LEU A 133 -16.18 -13.03 0.67
C LEU A 133 -16.75 -14.43 0.94
N VAL A 134 -18.04 -14.55 1.22
CA VAL A 134 -18.68 -15.85 1.44
C VAL A 134 -18.88 -16.60 0.12
N GLU A 135 -19.20 -15.89 -0.96
CA GLU A 135 -19.58 -16.49 -2.25
C GLU A 135 -18.39 -16.73 -3.21
N LYS A 136 -17.36 -15.88 -3.14
CA LYS A 136 -16.34 -15.73 -4.18
C LYS A 136 -14.90 -15.81 -3.63
N ALA A 137 -14.70 -16.12 -2.34
CA ALA A 137 -13.35 -16.27 -1.79
C ALA A 137 -12.48 -17.29 -2.57
N PRO A 138 -11.15 -17.07 -2.67
CA PRO A 138 -10.40 -15.94 -2.11
C PRO A 138 -10.61 -14.64 -2.91
N LEU A 139 -10.68 -13.51 -2.20
CA LEU A 139 -10.77 -12.18 -2.80
C LEU A 139 -9.45 -11.42 -2.68
N HIS A 140 -9.16 -10.66 -3.73
CA HIS A 140 -8.15 -9.61 -3.76
C HIS A 140 -8.87 -8.26 -3.69
N LEU A 141 -8.37 -7.34 -2.87
CA LEU A 141 -8.88 -5.98 -2.69
C LEU A 141 -7.80 -4.98 -3.07
N SER A 142 -8.14 -4.01 -3.92
CA SER A 142 -7.29 -2.85 -4.21
C SER A 142 -8.00 -1.56 -3.80
N LEU A 143 -7.27 -0.62 -3.23
CA LEU A 143 -7.78 0.70 -2.91
C LEU A 143 -6.74 1.79 -3.19
N SER A 144 -7.22 3.01 -3.41
CA SER A 144 -6.40 4.22 -3.41
C SER A 144 -6.96 5.22 -2.41
N ALA A 145 -6.06 5.92 -1.70
CA ALA A 145 -6.44 6.91 -0.70
C ALA A 145 -5.56 8.15 -0.80
N ALA A 146 -6.18 9.33 -0.75
CA ALA A 146 -5.48 10.58 -0.51
C ALA A 146 -5.14 10.67 0.98
N THR A 147 -3.84 10.65 1.31
CA THR A 147 -3.37 10.55 2.70
C THR A 147 -2.66 11.82 3.19
N ASP A 148 -2.57 11.97 4.50
CA ASP A 148 -1.77 13.00 5.19
C ASP A 148 -0.32 12.54 5.49
N LEU A 149 0.13 11.47 4.82
CA LEU A 149 1.46 10.91 5.00
C LEU A 149 2.54 11.87 4.49
N TRP A 150 3.78 11.58 4.89
CA TRP A 150 4.93 12.42 4.61
C TRP A 150 5.84 11.80 3.56
N LEU A 151 6.45 12.64 2.71
CA LEU A 151 7.49 12.29 1.75
C LEU A 151 8.78 12.99 2.14
N ARG A 152 9.93 12.42 1.80
CA ARG A 152 11.21 13.13 1.96
C ARG A 152 11.28 14.25 0.93
N GLU A 153 11.62 15.47 1.37
CA GLU A 153 11.72 16.63 0.47
C GLU A 153 12.81 16.46 -0.60
N ALA A 154 13.91 15.79 -0.22
CA ALA A 154 15.02 15.50 -1.13
C ALA A 154 14.77 14.29 -2.04
N GLU A 155 13.60 13.64 -1.92
CA GLU A 155 13.18 12.56 -2.82
C GLU A 155 12.36 13.22 -3.93
N PRO A 156 12.99 13.55 -5.09
CA PRO A 156 12.25 14.09 -6.22
C PRO A 156 11.18 13.08 -6.65
N GLU A 157 10.16 13.56 -7.35
CA GLU A 157 9.08 12.76 -7.96
C GLU A 157 9.56 11.36 -8.32
N ALA A 158 8.82 10.33 -7.89
CA ALA A 158 9.15 8.91 -8.05
C ALA A 158 9.99 8.67 -9.31
N LEU A 159 11.31 8.57 -9.12
CA LEU A 159 12.24 8.33 -10.22
C LEU A 159 11.74 7.07 -10.96
N PRO A 160 11.71 7.05 -12.30
CA PRO A 160 11.20 5.90 -13.03
C PRO A 160 11.84 4.59 -12.55
N GLY A 161 11.02 3.68 -12.02
CA GLY A 161 11.47 2.40 -11.46
C GLY A 161 11.78 2.38 -9.96
N ARG A 162 11.60 3.49 -9.22
CA ARG A 162 11.73 3.51 -7.75
C ARG A 162 10.38 3.78 -7.09
N PRO A 163 9.94 2.93 -6.14
CA PRO A 163 8.69 3.15 -5.42
C PRO A 163 8.75 4.44 -4.61
N LEU A 164 7.63 5.16 -4.54
CA LEU A 164 7.52 6.38 -3.73
C LEU A 164 7.48 6.00 -2.24
N ALA A 165 8.37 6.60 -1.44
CA ALA A 165 8.46 6.31 -0.01
C ALA A 165 7.56 7.21 0.84
N PHE A 166 6.42 6.69 1.24
CA PHE A 166 5.52 7.33 2.21
C PHE A 166 5.98 7.07 3.64
N HIS A 167 5.80 8.05 4.52
CA HIS A 167 6.22 7.97 5.91
C HIS A 167 5.07 8.34 6.85
N LEU A 168 4.84 7.50 7.85
CA LEU A 168 4.13 7.91 9.06
C LEU A 168 4.94 9.03 9.72
N GLY A 169 4.25 10.13 10.05
CA GLY A 169 4.86 11.27 10.73
C GLY A 169 5.26 10.95 12.16
N LEU A 170 5.76 11.95 12.88
CA LEU A 170 6.01 11.87 14.32
C LEU A 170 5.08 12.83 15.07
N GLU A 171 4.63 12.42 16.25
CA GLU A 171 3.92 13.28 17.19
C GLU A 171 4.92 14.23 17.87
N ALA A 172 4.70 15.55 17.76
CA ALA A 172 5.66 16.55 18.22
C ALA A 172 5.96 16.49 19.72
N ALA A 173 4.98 16.14 20.56
CA ALA A 173 5.14 16.10 22.00
C ALA A 173 5.94 14.87 22.50
N SER A 174 5.84 13.74 21.81
CA SER A 174 6.39 12.45 22.28
C SER A 174 7.52 11.91 21.40
N GLY A 175 7.69 12.43 20.18
CA GLY A 175 8.59 11.89 19.17
C GLY A 175 8.18 10.50 18.67
N ARG A 176 7.00 9.98 19.05
CA ARG A 176 6.48 8.68 18.62
C ARG A 176 5.91 8.78 17.20
N SER A 177 5.86 7.66 16.48
CA SER A 177 5.17 7.64 15.18
C SER A 177 3.69 7.98 15.34
N ALA A 178 3.25 8.99 14.59
CA ALA A 178 1.86 9.40 14.50
C ALA A 178 1.09 8.46 13.55
N SER A 179 -0.21 8.33 13.78
CA SER A 179 -1.09 7.66 12.82
C SER A 179 -1.33 8.56 11.60
N GLY A 180 -1.31 7.96 10.41
CA GLY A 180 -1.74 8.61 9.18
C GLY A 180 -3.22 8.36 8.91
N HIS A 181 -3.86 9.29 8.23
CA HIS A 181 -5.26 9.22 7.82
C HIS A 181 -5.37 9.44 6.32
N GLY A 182 -6.32 8.78 5.69
CA GLY A 182 -6.58 8.92 4.28
C GLY A 182 -8.05 8.82 3.95
N ARG A 183 -8.50 9.69 3.05
CA ARG A 183 -9.81 9.55 2.42
C ARG A 183 -9.66 8.57 1.25
N VAL A 184 -10.43 7.49 1.28
CA VAL A 184 -10.43 6.51 0.18
C VAL A 184 -11.10 7.14 -1.04
N GLU A 185 -10.43 7.05 -2.18
CA GLU A 185 -10.87 7.62 -3.45
C GLU A 185 -11.46 6.54 -4.37
N ALA A 186 -10.85 5.36 -4.38
CA ALA A 186 -11.36 4.18 -5.07
C ALA A 186 -11.13 2.92 -4.25
N ILE A 187 -12.04 1.96 -4.39
CA ILE A 187 -11.97 0.64 -3.77
C ILE A 187 -12.62 -0.38 -4.70
N GLU A 188 -11.90 -1.45 -4.99
CA GLU A 188 -12.31 -2.51 -5.91
C GLU A 188 -11.90 -3.85 -5.33
N TRP A 189 -12.72 -4.88 -5.53
CA TRP A 189 -12.37 -6.25 -5.17
C TRP A 189 -12.84 -7.24 -6.23
N GLY A 190 -12.10 -8.34 -6.34
CA GLY A 190 -12.40 -9.41 -7.27
C GLY A 190 -11.81 -10.73 -6.79
N ARG A 191 -12.04 -11.81 -7.54
CA ARG A 191 -11.39 -13.09 -7.25
C ARG A 191 -9.88 -12.91 -7.32
N ALA A 192 -9.18 -13.37 -6.29
CA ALA A 192 -7.73 -13.40 -6.32
C ALA A 192 -7.27 -14.29 -7.50
N ALA A 193 -6.30 -13.81 -8.27
CA ALA A 193 -5.68 -14.63 -9.30
C ALA A 193 -4.99 -15.80 -8.60
N THR A 194 -5.43 -17.03 -8.88
CA THR A 194 -4.69 -18.22 -8.42
C THR A 194 -3.33 -18.19 -9.10
N ALA A 195 -2.26 -17.98 -8.32
CA ALA A 195 -0.90 -18.17 -8.80
C ALA A 195 -0.81 -19.56 -9.42
N SER A 196 -0.37 -19.64 -10.67
CA SER A 196 -0.20 -20.93 -11.32
C SER A 196 0.93 -21.69 -10.60
N PRO A 197 0.89 -23.02 -10.48
CA PRO A 197 1.95 -23.80 -9.85
C PRO A 197 3.35 -23.52 -10.40
N ALA A 198 3.44 -23.05 -11.65
CA ALA A 198 4.69 -22.61 -12.29
C ALA A 198 5.33 -21.36 -11.64
N GLN A 199 4.52 -20.43 -11.10
CA GLN A 199 5.03 -19.22 -10.42
C GLN A 199 5.52 -19.52 -9.00
N GLN A 200 4.90 -20.48 -8.31
CA GLN A 200 5.40 -20.99 -7.02
C GLN A 200 6.67 -21.81 -7.19
N ALA A 201 6.75 -22.65 -8.22
CA ALA A 201 7.97 -23.37 -8.56
C ALA A 201 9.14 -22.44 -8.93
N GLN A 202 8.88 -21.28 -9.55
CA GLN A 202 9.90 -20.26 -9.81
C GLN A 202 10.34 -19.50 -8.55
N ALA A 203 9.44 -19.26 -7.59
CA ALA A 203 9.77 -18.62 -6.32
C ALA A 203 10.58 -19.56 -5.40
N ASP A 204 10.23 -20.84 -5.35
CA ASP A 204 10.98 -21.86 -4.60
C ASP A 204 12.33 -22.15 -5.28
N ALA A 205 12.40 -22.19 -6.61
CA ALA A 205 13.67 -22.34 -7.34
C ALA A 205 14.60 -21.12 -7.17
N ALA A 206 14.05 -19.90 -7.04
CA ALA A 206 14.85 -18.70 -6.78
C ALA A 206 15.38 -18.64 -5.33
N ALA A 207 14.79 -19.39 -4.39
CA ALA A 207 15.27 -19.48 -3.02
C ALA A 207 16.39 -20.53 -2.82
N GLU A 208 16.52 -21.49 -3.74
CA GLU A 208 17.52 -22.58 -3.68
C GLU A 208 18.69 -22.42 -4.68
N ALA A 209 18.66 -21.41 -5.56
CA ALA A 209 19.70 -21.21 -6.57
C ALA A 209 20.91 -20.39 -6.03
N ASP A 210 22.00 -21.10 -5.72
CA ASP A 210 23.38 -20.58 -5.77
C ASP A 210 23.68 -20.10 -7.21
N PRO A 211 24.35 -18.94 -7.42
CA PRO A 211 24.29 -18.23 -8.69
C PRO A 211 25.43 -18.67 -9.60
N GLU A 212 25.24 -19.72 -10.39
CA GLU A 212 26.02 -19.92 -11.61
C GLU A 212 25.26 -20.85 -12.56
N GLU A 213 25.25 -20.48 -13.84
CA GLU A 213 24.57 -21.10 -15.00
C GLU A 213 23.12 -20.66 -15.29
N GLU A 214 23.00 -19.58 -16.07
CA GLU A 214 21.84 -19.27 -16.93
C GLU A 214 21.57 -20.41 -17.93
N PRO A 215 20.34 -20.95 -18.01
CA PRO A 215 19.86 -21.55 -19.24
C PRO A 215 19.12 -20.50 -20.07
N GLU A 216 19.62 -20.27 -21.29
CA GLU A 216 19.03 -19.41 -22.30
C GLU A 216 17.58 -19.83 -22.61
N ASP A 217 16.62 -18.92 -22.37
CA ASP A 217 15.19 -19.16 -22.59
C ASP A 217 14.76 -18.67 -23.99
N PRO A 218 14.52 -19.56 -24.98
CA PRO A 218 14.31 -19.22 -26.39
C PRO A 218 13.01 -18.43 -26.68
N VAL A 219 12.11 -18.33 -25.69
CA VAL A 219 10.84 -17.60 -25.82
C VAL A 219 11.04 -16.08 -25.68
N SER A 220 12.04 -15.66 -24.90
CA SER A 220 12.40 -14.27 -24.65
C SER A 220 12.88 -13.55 -25.93
N GLU A 221 13.62 -14.26 -26.78
CA GLU A 221 14.08 -13.73 -28.07
C GLU A 221 12.95 -13.52 -29.07
N GLN A 222 11.93 -14.39 -29.08
CA GLN A 222 10.76 -14.25 -29.95
C GLN A 222 9.92 -13.04 -29.56
N LEU A 223 9.67 -12.82 -28.26
CA LEU A 223 8.95 -11.64 -27.76
C LEU A 223 9.72 -10.34 -28.01
N ARG A 224 11.05 -10.36 -27.84
CA ARG A 224 11.91 -9.21 -28.15
C ARG A 224 11.92 -8.88 -29.64
N ARG A 225 11.89 -9.88 -30.53
CA ARG A 225 11.80 -9.70 -31.99
C ARG A 225 10.44 -9.16 -32.43
N ILE A 226 9.34 -9.61 -31.81
CA ILE A 226 7.97 -9.10 -32.07
C ILE A 226 7.86 -7.62 -31.65
N ASN A 227 8.30 -7.30 -30.43
CA ASN A 227 8.24 -5.94 -29.89
C ASN A 227 9.10 -4.96 -30.72
N TRP A 228 10.23 -5.44 -31.25
CA TRP A 228 11.08 -4.64 -32.13
C TRP A 228 10.46 -4.41 -33.52
N SER A 229 9.82 -5.42 -34.12
CA SER A 229 9.14 -5.28 -35.41
C SER A 229 7.93 -4.33 -35.35
N LEU A 230 7.17 -4.36 -34.25
CA LEU A 230 6.02 -3.48 -34.04
C LEU A 230 6.46 -2.01 -33.92
N LYS A 231 7.58 -1.77 -33.23
CA LYS A 231 8.17 -0.43 -33.09
C LYS A 231 8.62 0.12 -34.44
N GLN A 232 9.17 -0.72 -35.32
CA GLN A 232 9.53 -0.31 -36.69
C GLN A 232 8.30 0.01 -37.56
N VAL A 233 7.23 -0.78 -37.48
CA VAL A 233 5.98 -0.50 -38.22
C VAL A 233 5.37 0.84 -37.78
N LEU A 234 5.35 1.13 -36.48
CA LEU A 234 4.86 2.41 -35.96
C LEU A 234 5.69 3.61 -36.44
N ILE A 235 7.02 3.47 -36.50
CA ILE A 235 7.90 4.54 -37.00
C ILE A 235 7.65 4.81 -38.49
N VAL A 236 7.49 3.76 -39.31
CA VAL A 236 7.19 3.92 -40.74
C VAL A 236 5.81 4.58 -40.94
N LEU A 237 4.81 4.19 -40.15
CA LEU A 237 3.47 4.78 -40.20
C LEU A 237 3.49 6.27 -39.83
N ALA A 238 4.25 6.63 -38.78
CA ALA A 238 4.44 8.02 -38.37
C ALA A 238 5.13 8.85 -39.46
N PHE A 239 6.12 8.27 -40.15
CA PHE A 239 6.80 8.93 -41.26
C PHE A 239 5.87 9.14 -42.47
N LEU A 240 5.03 8.16 -42.80
CA LEU A 240 4.02 8.29 -43.85
C LEU A 240 3.01 9.38 -43.52
N MET A 241 2.53 9.45 -42.27
CA MET A 241 1.65 10.53 -41.84
C MET A 241 2.33 11.91 -41.90
N LEU A 242 3.62 11.99 -41.53
CA LEU A 242 4.38 13.22 -41.63
C LEU A 242 4.50 13.70 -43.09
N ILE A 243 4.74 12.79 -44.04
CA ILE A 243 4.84 13.11 -45.47
C ILE A 243 3.50 13.57 -46.04
N ILE A 244 2.38 12.95 -45.63
CA ILE A 244 1.04 13.35 -46.05
C ILE A 244 0.66 14.73 -45.48
N ALA A 245 1.08 15.04 -44.25
CA ALA A 245 0.82 16.33 -43.61
C ALA A 245 1.67 17.49 -44.18
N LEU A 246 2.80 17.18 -44.84
CA LEU A 246 3.69 18.17 -45.47
C LEU A 246 3.31 18.51 -46.92
N LYS A 247 2.24 17.90 -47.46
CA LYS A 247 1.74 18.13 -48.81
C LYS A 247 0.38 18.82 -48.79
#